data_AF-A0A7Y4T6J4-F1
#
_entry.id   AF-A0A7Y4T6J4-F1
#
_cell.length_a   1.000
_cell.length_b   1.000
_cell.length_c   1.000
_cell.angle_alpha   90.00
_cell.angle_beta   90.00
_cell.angle_gamma   90.00
#
_symmetry.space_group_name_H-M   'P 1'
#
loop_
_entity.id
_entity.type
_entity.pdbx_description
1 polymer ?
#
loop_
_entity_poly.entity_id
_entity_poly.type
_entity_poly.pdbx_seq_one_letter_code
_entity_poly.pdbx_strand_id
1 'polypeptide(L)'
;MKYIIWIISIINVYLGIKAFLNVIHVLEDSKYSPGATAVFAILFLGLGVMGFYFSLIKMNYKLGLIISVGPWILGLIFLFIIMITSDYN
;
A
#
# COMPACT_ATOMS: atom_id res chain seq x y z
N MET A 1 -4.58 0.78 20.37
CA MET A 1 -4.18 1.49 19.14
C MET A 1 -2.89 0.93 18.52
N LYS A 2 -1.79 0.78 19.27
CA LYS A 2 -0.52 0.25 18.71
C LYS A 2 -0.68 -1.06 17.91
N TYR A 3 -1.41 -2.05 18.47
CA TYR A 3 -1.61 -3.35 17.81
C TYR A 3 -2.42 -3.24 16.52
N ILE A 4 -3.39 -2.33 16.46
CA ILE A 4 -4.18 -2.10 15.24
C ILE A 4 -3.27 -1.53 14.14
N ILE A 5 -2.44 -0.54 14.48
CA ILE A 5 -1.47 0.05 13.55
C ILE A 5 -0.51 -1.02 13.04
N TRP A 6 -0.03 -1.90 13.92
CA TRP A 6 0.85 -2.99 13.54
C TRP A 6 0.17 -3.97 12.60
N ILE A 7 -1.05 -4.42 12.91
CA ILE A 7 -1.78 -5.35 12.03
C ILE A 7 -1.96 -4.74 10.64
N ILE A 8 -2.42 -3.49 10.55
CA ILE A 8 -2.61 -2.81 9.26
C ILE A 8 -1.26 -2.63 8.55
N SER A 9 -0.19 -2.27 9.27
CA SER A 9 1.15 -2.11 8.70
C SER A 9 1.72 -3.44 8.18
N ILE A 10 1.49 -4.56 8.88
CA ILE A 10 1.87 -5.91 8.41
C ILE A 10 1.17 -6.21 7.09
N ILE A 11 -0.16 -6.00 7.04
CA ILE A 11 -0.95 -6.25 5.82
C ILE A 11 -0.43 -5.38 4.68
N ASN A 12 -0.16 -4.09 4.94
CA ASN A 12 0.38 -3.18 3.94
C ASN A 12 1.74 -3.64 3.42
N VAL A 13 2.68 -3.97 4.32
CA VAL A 13 3.99 -4.45 3.91
C VAL A 13 3.88 -5.76 3.12
N TYR A 14 3.03 -6.70 3.55
CA TYR A 14 2.80 -7.94 2.82
C TYR A 14 2.28 -7.71 1.40
N LEU A 15 1.24 -6.89 1.24
CA LEU A 15 0.68 -6.54 -0.07
C LEU A 15 1.69 -5.77 -0.92
N GLY A 16 2.45 -4.85 -0.31
CA GLY A 16 3.50 -4.09 -0.96
C GLY A 16 4.65 -4.95 -1.46
N ILE A 17 5.11 -5.92 -0.66
CA ILE A 17 6.13 -6.90 -1.08
C ILE A 17 5.60 -7.73 -2.23
N LYS A 18 4.37 -8.25 -2.13
CA LYS A 18 3.77 -9.04 -3.22
C LYS A 18 3.69 -8.23 -4.52
N ALA A 19 3.23 -6.98 -4.46
CA ALA A 19 3.19 -6.10 -5.62
C ALA A 19 4.60 -5.79 -6.16
N PHE A 20 5.58 -5.56 -5.28
CA PHE A 20 6.97 -5.35 -5.68
C PHE A 20 7.56 -6.57 -6.41
N LEU A 21 7.35 -7.77 -5.87
CA LEU A 21 7.78 -9.03 -6.51
C LEU A 21 7.12 -9.25 -7.87
N ASN A 22 5.88 -8.76 -8.06
CA ASN A 22 5.24 -8.74 -9.37
C ASN A 22 5.89 -7.75 -10.34
N VAL A 23 6.25 -6.55 -9.87
CA VAL A 23 6.90 -5.52 -10.71
C VAL A 23 8.26 -5.99 -11.24
N ILE A 24 9.00 -6.75 -10.44
CA ILE A 24 10.31 -7.31 -10.83
C ILE A 24 10.19 -8.68 -11.51
N HIS A 25 9.00 -9.10 -11.92
CA HIS A 25 8.74 -10.35 -12.66
C HIS A 25 9.16 -11.64 -11.91
N VAL A 26 9.09 -11.63 -10.56
CA VAL A 26 9.38 -12.82 -9.75
C VAL A 26 8.12 -13.66 -9.50
N LEU A 27 6.96 -13.02 -9.28
CA LEU A 27 5.71 -13.71 -8.95
C LEU A 27 4.71 -13.82 -10.12
N GLU A 28 4.71 -12.83 -11.01
CA GLU A 28 3.87 -12.76 -12.22
C GLU A 28 2.38 -13.13 -12.05
N ASP A 29 1.79 -12.83 -10.88
CA ASP A 29 0.41 -13.16 -10.51
C ASP A 29 -0.53 -11.94 -10.38
N SER A 30 -0.04 -10.74 -10.73
CA SER A 30 -0.81 -9.50 -10.65
C SER A 30 -1.92 -9.43 -11.71
N LYS A 31 -3.11 -9.01 -11.27
CA LYS A 31 -4.26 -8.72 -12.16
C LYS A 31 -4.26 -7.30 -12.72
N TYR A 32 -3.38 -6.44 -12.20
CA TYR A 32 -3.29 -5.04 -12.58
C TYR A 32 -2.19 -4.84 -13.61
N SER A 33 -2.27 -3.74 -14.38
CA SER A 33 -1.19 -3.36 -15.30
C SER A 33 0.14 -3.20 -14.54
N PRO A 34 1.30 -3.35 -15.22
CA PRO A 34 2.61 -3.18 -14.57
C PRO A 34 2.75 -1.82 -13.87
N GLY A 35 2.25 -0.75 -14.50
CA GLY A 35 2.25 0.60 -13.93
C GLY A 35 1.41 0.70 -12.65
N ALA A 36 0.19 0.17 -12.65
CA ALA A 36 -0.66 0.17 -11.45
C ALA A 36 -0.06 -0.69 -10.33
N THR A 37 0.53 -1.83 -10.68
CA THR A 37 1.21 -2.72 -9.72
C THR A 37 2.40 -2.02 -9.06
N ALA A 38 3.17 -1.23 -9.80
CA ALA A 38 4.27 -0.43 -9.27
C ALA A 38 3.79 0.65 -8.29
N VAL A 39 2.69 1.34 -8.62
CA VAL A 39 2.07 2.33 -7.72
C VAL A 39 1.62 1.67 -6.42
N PHE A 40 0.97 0.51 -6.48
CA PHE A 40 0.59 -0.23 -5.27
C PHE A 40 1.80 -0.70 -4.46
N ALA A 41 2.85 -1.19 -5.11
CA ALA A 41 4.09 -1.58 -4.42
C ALA A 41 4.64 -0.42 -3.59
N ILE A 42 4.77 0.76 -4.19
CA ILE A 42 5.30 1.96 -3.51
C ILE A 42 4.39 2.40 -2.37
N LEU A 43 3.08 2.50 -2.62
CA LEU A 43 2.10 2.95 -1.61
C LEU A 43 2.05 2.02 -0.41
N PHE A 44 1.84 0.73 -0.64
CA PHE A 44 1.64 -0.24 0.42
C PHE A 44 2.95 -0.56 1.16
N LEU A 45 4.07 -0.71 0.44
CA LEU A 45 5.36 -0.97 1.08
C LEU A 45 5.88 0.26 1.84
N GLY A 46 5.88 1.43 1.19
CA GLY A 46 6.43 2.66 1.75
C GLY A 46 5.67 3.12 2.99
N LEU A 47 4.35 3.25 2.88
CA LEU A 47 3.53 3.71 4.01
C LEU A 47 3.32 2.60 5.06
N GLY A 48 3.39 1.33 4.68
CA GLY A 48 3.42 0.22 5.64
C GLY A 48 4.65 0.28 6.56
N VAL A 49 5.84 0.49 5.98
CA VAL A 49 7.08 0.68 6.76
C VAL A 49 7.02 1.96 7.60
N MET A 50 6.49 3.06 7.06
CA MET A 50 6.31 4.29 7.85
C MET A 50 5.32 4.11 9.01
N GLY A 51 4.26 3.31 8.84
CA GLY A 51 3.31 2.97 9.92
C GLY A 51 4.02 2.32 11.12
N PHE A 52 4.96 1.42 10.86
CA PHE A 52 5.83 0.86 11.90
C PHE A 52 6.77 1.91 12.50
N TYR A 53 7.44 2.72 11.68
CA TYR A 53 8.35 3.77 12.17
C TYR A 53 7.67 4.71 13.18
N PHE A 54 6.49 5.22 12.83
CA PHE A 54 5.77 6.16 13.69
C PHE A 54 5.17 5.51 14.94
N SER A 55 4.83 4.22 14.88
CA SER A 55 4.26 3.51 16.03
C SER A 55 5.31 2.93 16.98
N LEU A 56 6.48 2.52 16.49
CA LEU A 56 7.55 1.89 17.28
C LEU A 56 8.62 2.88 17.76
N ILE A 57 9.01 3.83 16.90
CA ILE A 57 10.13 4.72 17.17
C ILE A 57 9.64 6.07 17.69
N LYS A 58 8.71 6.70 16.96
CA LYS A 58 8.18 8.02 17.34
C LYS A 58 7.07 7.95 18.39
N MET A 59 6.53 6.76 18.67
CA MET A 59 5.40 6.54 19.59
C MET A 59 4.18 7.45 19.30
N ASN A 60 4.04 7.92 18.06
CA ASN A 60 2.95 8.79 17.63
C ASN A 60 1.87 7.95 16.94
N TYR A 61 0.95 7.42 17.75
CA TYR A 61 -0.08 6.50 17.28
C TYR A 61 -1.13 7.16 16.38
N LYS A 62 -1.42 8.45 16.57
CA LYS A 62 -2.40 9.16 15.73
C LYS A 62 -1.88 9.27 14.29
N LEU A 63 -0.63 9.72 14.14
CA LEU A 63 0.01 9.82 12.84
C LEU A 63 0.28 8.44 12.23
N GLY A 64 0.74 7.47 13.03
CA GLY A 64 0.95 6.10 12.58
C GLY A 64 -0.32 5.44 12.03
N LEU A 65 -1.48 5.71 12.64
CA LEU A 65 -2.77 5.22 12.15
C LEU A 65 -3.15 5.85 10.81
N ILE A 66 -3.02 7.18 10.68
CA ILE A 66 -3.31 7.88 9.41
C ILE A 66 -2.42 7.35 8.28
N ILE A 67 -1.12 7.18 8.56
CA ILE A 67 -0.14 6.65 7.59
C ILE A 67 -0.50 5.22 7.20
N SER A 68 -0.89 4.37 8.16
CA SER A 68 -1.21 2.97 7.89
C SER A 68 -2.52 2.81 7.10
N VAL A 69 -3.48 3.71 7.27
CA VAL A 69 -4.73 3.70 6.50
C VAL A 69 -4.55 4.38 5.13
N GLY A 70 -3.56 5.28 5.00
CA GLY A 70 -3.26 6.04 3.79
C GLY A 70 -3.22 5.23 2.48
N PRO A 71 -2.50 4.09 2.40
CA PRO A 71 -2.45 3.25 1.19
C PRO A 71 -3.81 2.80 0.68
N TRP A 72 -4.74 2.50 1.59
CA TRP A 72 -6.06 2.01 1.23
C TRP A 72 -6.90 3.10 0.58
N ILE A 73 -6.87 4.29 1.18
CA ILE A 73 -7.61 5.45 0.66
C ILE A 73 -7.00 5.89 -0.68
N LEU A 74 -5.67 6.06 -0.74
CA LEU A 74 -4.98 6.48 -1.96
C LEU A 74 -5.10 5.44 -3.08
N GLY A 75 -4.99 4.15 -2.75
CA GLY A 75 -5.18 3.06 -3.69
C GLY A 75 -6.60 3.01 -4.26
N LEU A 76 -7.62 3.24 -3.43
CA LEU A 76 -9.01 3.32 -3.88
C LEU A 76 -9.25 4.52 -4.80
N ILE A 77 -8.72 5.70 -4.45
CA ILE A 77 -8.78 6.89 -5.30
C ILE A 77 -8.08 6.63 -6.64
N PHE A 78 -6.90 6.01 -6.62
CA PHE A 78 -6.16 5.67 -7.82
C PHE A 78 -6.93 4.70 -8.74
N LEU A 79 -7.52 3.64 -8.18
CA LEU A 79 -8.39 2.73 -8.92
C LEU A 79 -9.61 3.43 -9.50
N PHE A 80 -10.22 4.34 -8.74
CA PHE A 80 -11.37 5.11 -9.20
C PHE A 80 -11.02 6.03 -10.37
N ILE A 81 -9.87 6.69 -10.31
CA ILE A 81 -9.36 7.50 -11.43
C ILE A 81 -9.16 6.61 -12.66
N ILE A 82 -8.47 5.47 -12.51
CA ILE A 82 -8.25 4.53 -13.61
C ILE A 82 -9.59 4.10 -14.22
N MET A 83 -10.59 3.77 -13.41
CA MET A 83 -11.89 3.33 -13.90
C MET A 83 -12.59 4.40 -14.75
N ILE A 84 -12.43 5.68 -14.42
CA ILE A 84 -13.07 6.79 -15.15
C ILE A 84 -12.26 7.21 -16.38
N THR A 85 -10.94 7.06 -16.36
CA THR A 85 -10.06 7.47 -17.47
C THR A 85 -9.71 6.32 -18.42
N SER A 86 -10.00 5.08 -18.03
CA SER A 86 -9.78 3.90 -18.86
C SER A 86 -10.87 3.85 -19.93
N ASP A 87 -10.49 4.08 -21.19
CA ASP A 87 -11.32 3.70 -22.33
C ASP A 87 -11.38 2.17 -22.37
N TYR A 88 -12.50 1.60 -21.92
CA TYR A 88 -12.86 0.21 -22.16
C TYR A 88 -13.33 0.07 -23.62
N ASN A 89 -12.39 0.21 -24.56
CA ASN A 89 -12.60 -0.14 -25.97
C ASN A 89 -12.20 -1.60 -26.21
#